data_AF-A0A0Q4R7K8-F1
#
_entry.id   AF-A0A0Q4R7K8-F1
#
_cell.length_a   1.000
_cell.length_b   1.000
_cell.length_c   1.000
_cell.angle_alpha   90.00
_cell.angle_beta   90.00
_cell.angle_gamma   90.00
#
_symmetry.space_group_name_H-M   'P 1'
#
loop_
_entity.id
_entity.type
_entity.pdbx_description
1 polymer ?
#
loop_
_entity_poly.entity_id
_entity_poly.type
_entity_poly.pdbx_seq_one_letter_code
_entity_poly.pdbx_strand_id
1 'polypeptide(L)'
;MIERHKMLIPLVAIAVAACSAGTGGAHGNATEAVASSDTITGNADLATVTGNADLADAAPAVAQGSLKLLAPADAGAIAAVRQAAGTLSDVAVTSAQSFKITSGGQQIATFVAGEGKAPDAVNAGCFAAIVQNGRATVLPTIGSGAWEAETCLSTDAVGILGASDPVRIAVIYKAASPNAEVLEPVVLQWDRAGRVTIDEAASTRASTAGATSVKAVRELLK
;
A
#
# COMPACT_ATOMS: atom_id res chain seq x y z
N MET A 1 49.24 -35.01 22.86
CA MET A 1 49.75 -34.61 21.52
C MET A 1 48.69 -33.75 20.89
N ILE A 2 48.97 -32.46 20.70
CA ILE A 2 48.04 -31.44 20.22
C ILE A 2 48.48 -31.06 18.81
N GLU A 3 47.78 -31.55 17.80
CA GLU A 3 48.04 -31.21 16.39
C GLU A 3 47.21 -29.98 16.00
N ARG A 4 47.88 -28.82 15.94
CA ARG A 4 47.31 -27.57 15.44
C ARG A 4 47.29 -27.61 13.90
N HIS A 5 46.13 -27.88 13.32
CA HIS A 5 45.90 -27.66 11.90
C HIS A 5 45.74 -26.16 11.63
N LYS A 6 46.80 -25.56 11.06
CA LYS A 6 46.76 -24.26 10.37
C LYS A 6 46.08 -24.47 9.03
N MET A 7 44.90 -23.88 8.82
CA MET A 7 44.29 -23.80 7.49
C MET A 7 44.24 -22.34 7.05
N LEU A 8 44.94 -22.07 5.94
CA LEU A 8 45.07 -20.78 5.28
C LEU A 8 43.71 -20.25 4.81
N ILE A 9 43.47 -18.97 5.07
CA ILE A 9 42.37 -18.18 4.50
C ILE A 9 42.88 -17.55 3.20
N PRO A 10 42.29 -17.81 2.02
CA PRO A 10 42.62 -17.06 0.82
C PRO A 10 41.92 -15.69 0.83
N LEU A 11 42.73 -14.64 0.72
CA LEU A 11 42.35 -13.26 0.50
C LEU A 11 41.76 -13.13 -0.92
N VAL A 12 40.47 -12.80 -1.05
CA VAL A 12 39.86 -12.43 -2.33
C VAL A 12 39.83 -10.91 -2.43
N ALA A 13 40.54 -10.38 -3.42
CA ALA A 13 40.57 -8.95 -3.73
C ALA A 13 39.27 -8.52 -4.43
N ILE A 14 38.60 -7.51 -3.89
CA ILE A 14 37.43 -6.85 -4.48
C ILE A 14 37.94 -5.75 -5.42
N ALA A 15 37.64 -5.86 -6.71
CA ALA A 15 37.83 -4.78 -7.67
C ALA A 15 36.59 -3.88 -7.65
N VAL A 16 36.77 -2.62 -7.23
CA VAL A 16 35.76 -1.55 -7.31
C VAL A 16 35.86 -0.93 -8.70
N ALA A 17 34.85 -1.13 -9.55
CA ALA A 17 34.69 -0.39 -10.79
C ALA A 17 33.82 0.86 -10.50
N ALA A 18 34.46 2.02 -10.51
CA ALA A 18 33.78 3.31 -10.53
C ALA A 18 33.33 3.62 -11.97
N CYS A 19 32.03 3.78 -12.19
CA CYS A 19 31.51 4.40 -13.41
C CYS A 19 30.86 5.74 -13.07
N SER A 20 31.38 6.74 -13.76
CA SER A 20 31.14 8.17 -13.66
C SER A 20 29.76 8.63 -14.13
N ALA A 21 29.34 9.77 -13.59
CA ALA A 21 28.14 10.53 -13.94
C ALA A 21 28.08 10.91 -15.42
N GLY A 22 26.89 10.74 -16.03
CA GLY A 22 26.53 11.27 -17.34
C GLY A 22 25.46 12.36 -17.19
N THR A 23 25.85 13.60 -17.45
CA THR A 23 24.97 14.76 -17.67
C THR A 23 24.51 14.81 -19.13
N GLY A 24 23.23 15.06 -19.36
CA GLY A 24 22.64 15.41 -20.66
C GLY A 24 21.24 14.83 -20.76
N GLY A 25 20.20 15.53 -21.20
CA GLY A 25 20.05 16.87 -21.73
C GLY A 25 18.55 17.08 -21.94
N ALA A 26 18.12 18.34 -21.86
CA ALA A 26 16.75 18.76 -22.01
C ALA A 26 16.23 18.53 -23.45
N HIS A 27 14.99 18.06 -23.56
CA HIS A 27 14.10 18.38 -24.68
C HIS A 27 12.68 18.56 -24.12
N GLY A 28 12.18 19.79 -24.21
CA GLY A 28 10.75 20.07 -24.03
C GLY A 28 9.95 19.61 -25.25
N ASN A 29 8.64 19.46 -25.09
CA ASN A 29 7.72 20.49 -25.59
C ASN A 29 6.33 20.33 -24.97
N ALA A 30 5.62 21.45 -25.00
CA ALA A 30 4.31 21.79 -24.47
C ALA A 30 3.17 20.77 -24.69
N THR A 31 2.23 20.73 -23.75
CA THR A 31 0.83 20.95 -24.11
C THR A 31 0.12 21.72 -23.00
N GLU A 32 -0.75 22.60 -23.46
CA GLU A 32 -1.29 23.80 -22.85
C GLU A 32 -2.21 23.58 -21.64
N ALA A 33 -2.19 24.57 -20.76
CA ALA A 33 -3.24 24.84 -19.79
C ALA A 33 -4.51 25.31 -20.50
N VAL A 34 -5.66 24.84 -20.05
CA VAL A 34 -6.94 25.53 -20.26
C VAL A 34 -7.52 25.80 -18.88
N ALA A 35 -7.47 27.07 -18.50
CA ALA A 35 -8.30 27.64 -17.45
C ALA A 35 -9.67 27.92 -18.05
N SER A 36 -10.74 27.49 -17.37
CA SER A 36 -12.07 28.06 -17.55
C SER A 36 -12.55 28.55 -16.19
N SER A 37 -12.52 29.87 -16.05
CA SER A 37 -13.29 30.62 -15.08
C SER A 37 -14.75 30.60 -15.51
N ASP A 38 -15.66 30.20 -14.62
CA ASP A 38 -17.04 30.62 -14.70
C ASP A 38 -17.47 31.20 -13.36
N THR A 39 -17.77 32.50 -13.41
CA THR A 39 -18.42 33.26 -12.37
C THR A 39 -19.92 33.16 -12.61
N ILE A 40 -20.69 32.65 -11.65
CA ILE A 40 -22.14 32.86 -11.62
C ILE A 40 -22.49 33.60 -10.32
N THR A 41 -22.74 34.90 -10.47
CA THR A 41 -23.58 35.71 -9.60
C THR A 41 -25.05 35.45 -9.91
N GLY A 42 -25.86 35.19 -8.88
CA GLY A 42 -27.32 35.15 -8.98
C GLY A 42 -27.97 34.95 -7.61
N ASN A 43 -28.48 36.04 -7.03
CA ASN A 43 -29.37 36.06 -5.86
C ASN A 43 -30.84 35.76 -6.26
N ALA A 44 -31.65 35.45 -5.24
CA ALA A 44 -33.11 35.19 -5.21
C ALA A 44 -33.45 33.68 -5.25
N ASP A 45 -34.36 33.12 -4.46
CA ASP A 45 -35.30 33.65 -3.48
C ASP A 45 -35.73 32.50 -2.55
N LEU A 46 -36.33 32.88 -1.43
CA LEU A 46 -36.91 32.11 -0.35
C LEU A 46 -38.03 31.16 -0.82
N ALA A 47 -37.95 29.87 -0.46
CA ALA A 47 -39.13 29.01 -0.37
C ALA A 47 -39.02 28.09 0.85
N THR A 48 -39.77 28.47 1.88
CA THR A 48 -40.05 27.68 3.08
C THR A 48 -40.91 26.47 2.70
N VAL A 49 -40.45 25.24 2.95
CA VAL A 49 -41.31 24.06 3.02
C VAL A 49 -41.00 23.31 4.31
N THR A 50 -41.99 23.30 5.18
CA THR A 50 -42.10 22.52 6.42
C THR A 50 -42.28 21.04 6.07
N GLY A 51 -41.51 20.15 6.71
CA GLY A 51 -41.70 18.70 6.60
C GLY A 51 -40.77 17.94 7.55
N ASN A 52 -41.35 17.32 8.57
CA ASN A 52 -40.66 16.56 9.61
C ASN A 52 -40.09 15.22 9.11
N ALA A 53 -39.01 14.83 9.80
CA ALA A 53 -38.61 13.47 10.18
C ALA A 53 -38.03 12.51 9.10
N ASP A 54 -36.79 12.12 9.40
CA ASP A 54 -36.26 10.75 9.28
C ASP A 54 -36.00 10.23 7.87
N LEU A 55 -34.80 10.51 7.34
CA LEU A 55 -34.14 9.62 6.39
C LEU A 55 -32.63 9.61 6.67
N ALA A 56 -32.16 8.41 7.02
CA ALA A 56 -30.78 8.05 7.22
C ALA A 56 -29.85 8.63 6.14
N ASP A 57 -28.67 9.07 6.59
CA ASP A 57 -27.51 9.39 5.77
C ASP A 57 -27.06 8.11 5.03
N ALA A 58 -27.73 7.82 3.92
CA ALA A 58 -27.36 6.75 3.02
C ALA A 58 -26.08 7.19 2.31
N ALA A 59 -24.97 6.57 2.71
CA ALA A 59 -23.71 6.69 1.98
C ALA A 59 -23.96 6.47 0.48
N PRO A 60 -23.39 7.31 -0.40
CA PRO A 60 -23.67 7.23 -1.83
C PRO A 60 -23.32 5.84 -2.35
N ALA A 61 -24.27 5.20 -3.03
CA ALA A 61 -24.07 3.93 -3.71
C ALA A 61 -22.98 4.09 -4.76
N VAL A 62 -21.77 3.61 -4.44
CA VAL A 62 -20.64 3.65 -5.36
C VAL A 62 -20.94 2.65 -6.48
N ALA A 63 -21.24 3.16 -7.68
CA ALA A 63 -21.38 2.34 -8.87
C ALA A 63 -20.17 1.40 -9.00
N GLN A 64 -20.44 0.12 -9.34
CA GLN A 64 -19.42 -0.90 -9.57
C GLN A 64 -18.66 -0.61 -10.88
N GLY A 65 -17.91 0.48 -10.90
CA GLY A 65 -16.94 0.79 -11.94
C GLY A 65 -15.66 -0.02 -11.73
N SER A 66 -14.89 -0.17 -12.82
CA SER A 66 -13.54 -0.73 -12.73
C SER A 66 -12.70 0.09 -11.73
N LEU A 67 -12.15 -0.58 -10.71
CA LEU A 67 -11.24 0.07 -9.77
C LEU A 67 -9.87 0.31 -10.41
N LYS A 68 -9.27 1.46 -10.11
CA LYS A 68 -7.94 1.83 -10.58
C LYS A 68 -7.10 2.44 -9.46
N LEU A 69 -5.79 2.23 -9.55
CA LEU A 69 -4.76 2.94 -8.80
C LEU A 69 -4.17 4.00 -9.73
N LEU A 70 -4.36 5.29 -9.44
CA LEU A 70 -4.10 6.35 -10.43
C LEU A 70 -3.10 7.42 -9.99
N ALA A 71 -2.96 7.67 -8.70
CA ALA A 71 -2.08 8.73 -8.19
C ALA A 71 -1.48 8.34 -6.84
N PRO A 72 -0.30 8.85 -6.49
CA PRO A 72 0.28 8.66 -5.16
C PRO A 72 -0.68 9.11 -4.04
N ALA A 73 -0.55 8.49 -2.87
CA ALA A 73 -1.21 8.98 -1.66
C ALA A 73 -0.78 10.43 -1.37
N ASP A 74 -1.76 11.29 -1.03
CA ASP A 74 -1.47 12.67 -0.67
C ASP A 74 -1.04 12.82 0.80
N ALA A 75 -0.53 14.01 1.14
CA ALA A 75 -0.04 14.30 2.48
C ALA A 75 -1.11 14.13 3.57
N GLY A 76 -2.39 14.38 3.24
CA GLY A 76 -3.49 14.19 4.16
C GLY A 76 -3.70 12.71 4.52
N ALA A 77 -3.69 11.83 3.51
CA ALA A 77 -3.76 10.39 3.73
C ALA A 77 -2.57 9.87 4.55
N ILE A 78 -1.34 10.34 4.24
CA ILE A 78 -0.14 9.96 4.98
C ILE A 78 -0.21 10.41 6.45
N ALA A 79 -0.69 11.63 6.71
CA ALA A 79 -0.88 12.14 8.06
C ALA A 79 -1.92 11.33 8.84
N ALA A 80 -3.05 10.98 8.20
CA ALA A 80 -4.08 10.14 8.80
C ALA A 80 -3.54 8.76 9.19
N VAL A 81 -2.72 8.14 8.33
CA VAL A 81 -2.06 6.86 8.64
C VAL A 81 -1.11 6.98 9.82
N ARG A 82 -0.26 8.00 9.86
CA ARG A 82 0.66 8.21 11.00
C ARG A 82 -0.08 8.42 12.32
N GLN A 83 -1.21 9.12 12.28
CA GLN A 83 -2.07 9.30 13.45
C GLN A 83 -2.72 7.98 13.90
N ALA A 84 -3.20 7.17 12.95
CA ALA A 84 -3.89 5.91 13.22
C ALA A 84 -2.94 4.73 13.53
N ALA A 85 -1.67 4.82 13.12
CA ALA A 85 -0.64 3.81 13.39
C ALA A 85 -0.38 3.63 14.90
N GLY A 86 -0.81 4.58 15.72
CA GLY A 86 -0.91 4.44 17.16
C GLY A 86 0.43 4.16 17.82
N THR A 87 0.66 2.91 18.19
CA THR A 87 1.84 2.45 18.93
C THR A 87 2.99 1.97 18.04
N LEU A 88 2.81 1.93 16.72
CA LEU A 88 3.91 1.63 15.81
C LEU A 88 4.99 2.73 15.91
N SER A 89 6.23 2.34 16.15
CA SER A 89 7.39 3.24 16.02
C SER A 89 7.94 3.22 14.60
N ASP A 90 8.77 4.22 14.28
CA ASP A 90 9.54 4.28 13.03
C ASP A 90 8.68 4.18 11.76
N VAL A 91 7.47 4.75 11.81
CA VAL A 91 6.50 4.70 10.71
C VAL A 91 7.07 5.40 9.47
N ALA A 92 7.43 4.61 8.48
CA ALA A 92 7.87 5.04 7.16
C ALA A 92 6.83 4.63 6.12
N VAL A 93 6.41 5.57 5.27
CA VAL A 93 5.44 5.29 4.19
C VAL A 93 6.20 5.01 2.91
N THR A 94 5.91 3.87 2.28
CA THR A 94 6.40 3.52 0.95
C THR A 94 5.57 4.26 -0.10
N SER A 95 5.90 5.52 -0.37
CA SER A 95 5.09 6.37 -1.27
C SER A 95 4.93 5.81 -2.68
N ALA A 96 5.95 5.09 -3.18
CA ALA A 96 5.90 4.43 -4.49
C ALA A 96 4.87 3.29 -4.57
N GLN A 97 4.41 2.79 -3.43
CA GLN A 97 3.42 1.70 -3.29
C GLN A 97 2.15 2.16 -2.57
N SER A 98 1.90 3.46 -2.54
CA SER A 98 0.73 4.07 -1.88
C SER A 98 -0.07 4.86 -2.90
N PHE A 99 -1.36 4.55 -3.06
CA PHE A 99 -2.15 5.01 -4.20
C PHE A 99 -3.58 5.40 -3.84
N LYS A 100 -4.10 6.41 -4.52
CA LYS A 100 -5.53 6.70 -4.58
C LYS A 100 -6.26 5.59 -5.32
N ILE A 101 -7.32 5.06 -4.71
CA ILE A 101 -8.25 4.11 -5.32
C ILE A 101 -9.44 4.89 -5.86
N THR A 102 -9.73 4.72 -7.14
CA THR A 102 -10.86 5.39 -7.81
C THR A 102 -11.86 4.38 -8.39
N SER A 103 -13.15 4.74 -8.37
CA SER A 103 -14.22 4.09 -9.14
C SER A 103 -14.92 5.13 -10.00
N GLY A 104 -15.06 4.89 -11.31
CA GLY A 104 -15.74 5.84 -12.20
C GLY A 104 -15.11 7.24 -12.23
N GLY A 105 -13.81 7.36 -11.96
CA GLY A 105 -13.10 8.64 -11.87
C GLY A 105 -13.19 9.34 -10.50
N GLN A 106 -14.07 8.88 -9.60
CA GLN A 106 -14.17 9.39 -8.24
C GLN A 106 -13.20 8.63 -7.32
N GLN A 107 -12.43 9.36 -6.50
CA GLN A 107 -11.65 8.76 -5.42
C GLN A 107 -12.59 8.22 -4.34
N ILE A 108 -12.43 6.94 -4.02
CA ILE A 108 -13.26 6.25 -3.02
C ILE A 108 -12.47 5.87 -1.77
N ALA A 109 -11.16 5.76 -1.88
CA ALA A 109 -10.23 5.50 -0.78
C ALA A 109 -8.80 5.82 -1.21
N THR A 110 -7.86 5.75 -0.27
CA THR A 110 -6.42 5.73 -0.54
C THR A 110 -5.82 4.50 0.15
N PHE A 111 -5.10 3.69 -0.61
CA PHE A 111 -4.25 2.64 -0.07
C PHE A 111 -2.89 3.23 0.30
N VAL A 112 -2.37 2.89 1.47
CA VAL A 112 -1.05 3.30 1.93
C VAL A 112 -0.30 2.05 2.42
N ALA A 113 0.90 1.83 1.91
CA ALA A 113 1.82 0.83 2.41
C ALA A 113 2.98 1.50 3.15
N GLY A 114 3.57 0.78 4.09
CA GLY A 114 4.73 1.28 4.81
C GLY A 114 5.36 0.25 5.73
N GLU A 115 6.41 0.69 6.38
CA GLU A 115 7.12 -0.02 7.43
C GLU A 115 6.82 0.63 8.80
N GLY A 116 6.78 -0.20 9.84
CA GLY A 116 6.61 0.26 11.21
C GLY A 116 6.89 -0.87 12.18
N LYS A 117 7.40 -0.53 13.36
CA LYS A 117 7.77 -1.51 14.38
C LYS A 117 6.72 -1.54 15.48
N ALA A 118 6.10 -2.70 15.71
CA ALA A 118 5.20 -2.87 16.84
C ALA A 118 5.97 -2.83 18.17
N PRO A 119 5.37 -2.37 19.28
CA PRO A 119 6.08 -2.15 20.55
C PRO A 119 6.90 -3.34 21.05
N ASP A 120 6.35 -4.54 20.92
CA ASP A 120 6.97 -5.78 21.40
C ASP A 120 7.66 -6.58 20.28
N ALA A 121 7.71 -6.04 19.05
CA ALA A 121 8.35 -6.71 17.94
C ALA A 121 9.87 -6.63 18.09
N VAL A 122 10.55 -7.76 17.92
CA VAL A 122 12.01 -7.78 17.83
C VAL A 122 12.45 -7.17 16.50
N ASN A 123 11.75 -7.53 15.43
CA ASN A 123 12.05 -7.16 14.06
C ASN A 123 11.19 -5.99 13.55
N ALA A 124 11.63 -5.35 12.48
CA ALA A 124 10.80 -4.37 11.77
C ALA A 124 9.60 -5.06 11.11
N GLY A 125 8.44 -4.41 11.14
CA GLY A 125 7.21 -4.89 10.53
C GLY A 125 6.80 -4.05 9.31
N CYS A 126 5.91 -4.61 8.51
CA CYS A 126 5.22 -3.90 7.43
C CYS A 126 3.77 -3.64 7.88
N PHE A 127 3.14 -2.63 7.28
CA PHE A 127 1.71 -2.44 7.40
C PHE A 127 1.10 -2.05 6.05
N ALA A 128 -0.20 -2.32 5.93
CA ALA A 128 -1.05 -1.73 4.92
C ALA A 128 -2.15 -0.91 5.61
N ALA A 129 -2.63 0.12 4.93
CA ALA A 129 -3.69 0.95 5.45
C ALA A 129 -4.65 1.39 4.34
N ILE A 130 -5.91 1.56 4.72
CA ILE A 130 -6.92 2.20 3.90
C ILE A 130 -7.33 3.50 4.57
N VAL A 131 -7.28 4.59 3.80
CA VAL A 131 -7.81 5.89 4.20
C VAL A 131 -9.12 6.15 3.45
N GLN A 132 -10.19 6.34 4.19
CA GLN A 132 -11.52 6.64 3.66
C GLN A 132 -12.16 7.73 4.53
N ASN A 133 -12.70 8.77 3.89
CA ASN A 133 -13.32 9.91 4.59
C ASN A 133 -12.41 10.54 5.66
N GLY A 134 -11.10 10.65 5.36
CA GLY A 134 -10.09 11.21 6.26
C GLY A 134 -9.69 10.31 7.43
N ARG A 135 -10.26 9.11 7.56
CA ARG A 135 -9.95 8.14 8.62
C ARG A 135 -9.12 7.01 8.05
N ALA A 136 -8.05 6.64 8.76
CA ALA A 136 -7.18 5.53 8.37
C ALA A 136 -7.47 4.30 9.23
N THR A 137 -7.57 3.15 8.58
CA THR A 137 -7.53 1.83 9.22
C THR A 137 -6.18 1.21 8.90
N VAL A 138 -5.31 1.06 9.90
CA VAL A 138 -3.97 0.49 9.77
C VAL A 138 -4.00 -0.99 10.15
N LEU A 139 -3.40 -1.82 9.30
CA LEU A 139 -3.34 -3.26 9.44
C LEU A 139 -1.88 -3.72 9.38
N PRO A 140 -1.30 -4.16 10.51
CA PRO A 140 0.00 -4.83 10.51
C PRO A 140 -0.01 -6.08 9.64
N THR A 141 1.07 -6.32 8.90
CA THR A 141 1.23 -7.48 8.01
C THR A 141 2.47 -8.29 8.39
N ILE A 142 3.60 -8.12 7.69
CA ILE A 142 4.87 -8.79 7.99
C ILE A 142 5.35 -8.35 9.39
N GLY A 143 5.84 -9.30 10.18
CA GLY A 143 6.23 -9.08 11.58
C GLY A 143 5.07 -9.11 12.57
N SER A 144 3.89 -9.60 12.16
CA SER A 144 2.71 -9.77 13.00
C SER A 144 1.90 -11.01 12.61
N GLY A 145 1.20 -11.61 13.58
CA GLY A 145 0.30 -12.74 13.35
C GLY A 145 0.99 -13.91 12.66
N ALA A 146 0.44 -14.39 11.53
CA ALA A 146 1.02 -15.50 10.78
C ALA A 146 2.42 -15.20 10.19
N TRP A 147 2.83 -13.94 10.12
CA TRP A 147 4.15 -13.50 9.63
C TRP A 147 5.04 -12.94 10.76
N GLU A 148 4.76 -13.25 12.02
CA GLU A 148 5.51 -12.70 13.16
C GLU A 148 7.01 -13.04 13.16
N ALA A 149 7.39 -14.17 12.57
CA ALA A 149 8.77 -14.62 12.48
C ALA A 149 9.57 -13.93 11.37
N GLU A 150 8.90 -13.17 10.49
CA GLU A 150 9.52 -12.49 9.36
C GLU A 150 9.85 -11.04 9.69
N THR A 151 10.96 -10.56 9.13
CA THR A 151 11.34 -9.15 9.17
C THR A 151 10.91 -8.49 7.87
N CYS A 152 10.15 -7.41 7.97
CA CYS A 152 9.84 -6.55 6.83
C CYS A 152 11.10 -5.81 6.39
N LEU A 153 11.45 -5.92 5.10
CA LEU A 153 12.51 -5.12 4.49
C LEU A 153 11.95 -3.94 3.69
N SER A 154 10.87 -4.16 2.93
CA SER A 154 10.15 -3.11 2.20
C SER A 154 8.87 -3.64 1.56
N THR A 155 7.99 -2.73 1.12
CA THR A 155 6.92 -3.06 0.18
C THR A 155 7.41 -3.00 -1.27
N ASP A 156 7.38 -4.12 -1.99
CA ASP A 156 7.89 -4.22 -3.37
C ASP A 156 6.83 -3.84 -4.42
N ALA A 157 5.61 -4.37 -4.28
CA ALA A 157 4.54 -4.14 -5.24
C ALA A 157 3.15 -4.20 -4.60
N VAL A 158 2.20 -3.42 -5.12
CA VAL A 158 0.79 -3.45 -4.72
C VAL A 158 -0.11 -3.48 -5.96
N GLY A 159 -1.20 -4.23 -5.90
CA GLY A 159 -2.23 -4.10 -6.93
C GLY A 159 -3.57 -4.76 -6.60
N ILE A 160 -4.63 -4.22 -7.21
CA ILE A 160 -5.99 -4.74 -7.08
C ILE A 160 -6.10 -6.05 -7.84
N LEU A 161 -6.66 -7.09 -7.22
CA LEU A 161 -6.89 -8.41 -7.83
C LEU A 161 -8.28 -8.51 -8.46
N GLY A 162 -9.27 -7.84 -7.87
CA GLY A 162 -10.65 -7.81 -8.33
C GLY A 162 -11.41 -6.63 -7.73
N ALA A 163 -12.49 -6.21 -8.39
CA ALA A 163 -13.30 -5.05 -8.01
C ALA A 163 -14.60 -5.40 -7.26
N SER A 164 -14.85 -6.70 -7.03
CA SER A 164 -15.94 -7.19 -6.18
C SER A 164 -15.83 -6.61 -4.77
N ASP A 165 -16.92 -6.62 -4.02
CA ASP A 165 -16.91 -6.31 -2.58
C ASP A 165 -16.93 -7.65 -1.80
N PRO A 166 -15.92 -7.96 -0.95
CA PRO A 166 -14.75 -7.15 -0.65
C PRO A 166 -13.75 -7.08 -1.81
N VAL A 167 -13.11 -5.92 -1.94
CA VAL A 167 -12.03 -5.64 -2.89
C VAL A 167 -10.79 -6.39 -2.42
N ARG A 168 -10.22 -7.22 -3.30
CA ARG A 168 -8.97 -7.91 -3.00
C ARG A 168 -7.78 -7.12 -3.51
N ILE A 169 -6.78 -6.92 -2.66
CA ILE A 169 -5.53 -6.23 -2.97
C ILE A 169 -4.38 -7.17 -2.65
N ALA A 170 -3.49 -7.42 -3.60
CA ALA A 170 -2.23 -8.09 -3.33
C ALA A 170 -1.17 -7.06 -2.96
N VAL A 171 -0.39 -7.39 -1.94
CA VAL A 171 0.83 -6.70 -1.56
C VAL A 171 1.96 -7.71 -1.58
N ILE A 172 3.05 -7.39 -2.28
CA ILE A 172 4.27 -8.18 -2.31
C ILE A 172 5.28 -7.47 -1.45
N TYR A 173 5.75 -8.14 -0.40
CA TYR A 173 6.78 -7.61 0.49
C TYR A 173 8.11 -8.26 0.21
N LYS A 174 9.20 -7.50 0.33
CA LYS A 174 10.51 -8.09 0.59
C LYS A 174 10.58 -8.38 2.08
N ALA A 175 10.69 -9.65 2.43
CA ALA A 175 10.77 -10.11 3.80
C ALA A 175 12.04 -10.93 4.01
N ALA A 176 12.57 -10.92 5.24
CA ALA A 176 13.67 -11.76 5.64
C ALA A 176 13.21 -12.75 6.72
N SER A 177 13.54 -14.01 6.50
CA SER A 177 13.56 -15.07 7.51
C SER A 177 15.01 -15.30 7.95
N PRO A 178 15.28 -16.02 9.06
CA PRO A 178 16.65 -16.23 9.54
C PRO A 178 17.66 -16.77 8.52
N ASN A 179 17.19 -17.44 7.45
CA ASN A 179 18.04 -18.11 6.48
C ASN A 179 17.90 -17.59 5.04
N ALA A 180 16.94 -16.69 4.75
CA ALA A 180 16.68 -16.24 3.38
C ALA A 180 15.88 -14.93 3.33
N GLU A 181 16.15 -14.15 2.28
CA GLU A 181 15.23 -13.11 1.81
C GLU A 181 14.25 -13.72 0.81
N VAL A 182 12.98 -13.37 0.96
CA VAL A 182 11.86 -13.87 0.15
C VAL A 182 10.96 -12.72 -0.28
N LEU A 183 10.25 -12.94 -1.39
CA LEU A 183 9.13 -12.09 -1.78
C LEU A 183 7.85 -12.74 -1.27
N GLU A 184 7.27 -12.17 -0.22
CA GLU A 184 6.11 -12.73 0.48
C GLU A 184 4.82 -12.02 0.02
N PRO A 185 3.87 -12.76 -0.58
CA PRO A 185 2.59 -12.21 -0.99
C PRO A 185 1.58 -12.22 0.16
N VAL A 186 1.02 -11.05 0.48
CA VAL A 186 -0.12 -10.90 1.38
C VAL A 186 -1.32 -10.40 0.59
N VAL A 187 -2.46 -11.08 0.73
CA VAL A 187 -3.72 -10.69 0.11
C VAL A 187 -4.61 -10.06 1.17
N LEU A 188 -5.05 -8.84 0.90
CA LEU A 188 -5.95 -8.07 1.75
C LEU A 188 -7.36 -8.09 1.17
N GLN A 189 -8.34 -8.08 2.06
CA GLN A 189 -9.74 -7.79 1.75
C GLN A 189 -10.08 -6.42 2.32
N TRP A 190 -10.61 -5.54 1.47
CA TRP A 190 -11.14 -4.24 1.86
C TRP A 190 -12.61 -4.15 1.45
N ASP A 191 -13.50 -3.95 2.42
CA ASP A 191 -14.90 -3.68 2.13
C ASP A 191 -15.18 -2.19 2.00
N ARG A 192 -16.26 -1.82 1.31
CA ARG A 192 -16.61 -0.40 1.11
C ARG A 192 -17.03 0.34 2.38
N ALA A 193 -17.22 -0.38 3.49
CA ALA A 193 -17.44 0.20 4.82
C ALA A 193 -16.12 0.66 5.48
N GLY A 194 -14.96 0.36 4.88
CA GLY A 194 -13.65 0.83 5.34
C GLY A 194 -12.91 -0.17 6.22
N ARG A 195 -13.43 -1.39 6.38
CA ARG A 195 -12.71 -2.46 7.09
C ARG A 195 -11.72 -3.11 6.14
N VAL A 196 -10.51 -3.33 6.63
CA VAL A 196 -9.44 -4.05 5.94
C VAL A 196 -9.00 -5.22 6.80
N THR A 197 -8.88 -6.41 6.20
CA THR A 197 -8.44 -7.64 6.85
C THR A 197 -7.49 -8.41 5.93
N ILE A 198 -6.75 -9.37 6.48
CA ILE A 198 -5.94 -10.29 5.68
C ILE A 198 -6.82 -11.47 5.23
N ASP A 199 -6.75 -11.82 3.95
CA ASP A 199 -7.28 -13.07 3.41
C ASP A 199 -6.20 -14.15 3.58
N GLU A 200 -6.15 -14.77 4.76
CA GLU A 200 -5.10 -15.73 5.12
C GLU A 200 -5.05 -16.93 4.17
N ALA A 201 -6.22 -17.42 3.73
CA ALA A 201 -6.31 -18.54 2.80
C ALA A 201 -5.71 -18.18 1.43
N ALA A 202 -6.05 -16.99 0.89
CA ALA A 202 -5.48 -16.52 -0.36
C ALA A 202 -3.97 -16.23 -0.25
N SER A 203 -3.54 -15.65 0.87
CA SER A 203 -2.12 -15.34 1.14
C SER A 203 -1.30 -16.62 1.23
N THR A 204 -1.75 -17.60 2.03
CA THR A 204 -1.10 -18.91 2.17
C THR A 204 -1.00 -19.63 0.82
N ARG A 205 -2.08 -19.62 0.04
CA ARG A 205 -2.10 -20.23 -1.29
C ARG A 205 -1.11 -19.55 -2.25
N ALA A 206 -1.01 -18.22 -2.22
CA ALA A 206 -0.06 -17.47 -3.03
C ALA A 206 1.40 -17.74 -2.61
N SER A 207 1.69 -17.72 -1.30
CA SER A 207 3.02 -17.98 -0.75
C SER A 207 3.47 -19.42 -1.05
N THR A 208 2.62 -20.41 -0.80
CA THR A 208 2.90 -21.84 -1.10
C THR A 208 3.13 -22.08 -2.59
N ALA A 209 2.48 -21.33 -3.47
CA ALA A 209 2.68 -21.39 -4.91
C ALA A 209 3.94 -20.64 -5.39
N GLY A 210 4.67 -19.97 -4.50
CA GLY A 210 5.85 -19.16 -4.83
C GLY A 210 5.52 -17.91 -5.63
N ALA A 211 4.35 -17.31 -5.41
CA ALA A 211 3.91 -16.13 -6.18
C ALA A 211 4.68 -14.88 -5.74
N THR A 212 5.60 -14.42 -6.59
CA THR A 212 6.46 -13.25 -6.31
C THR A 212 6.00 -11.95 -6.98
N SER A 213 4.80 -11.93 -7.58
CA SER A 213 4.27 -10.73 -8.24
C SER A 213 2.74 -10.65 -8.16
N VAL A 214 2.20 -9.43 -8.22
CA VAL A 214 0.74 -9.19 -8.26
C VAL A 214 0.07 -9.93 -9.41
N LYS A 215 0.74 -10.02 -10.57
CA LYS A 215 0.22 -10.77 -11.73
C LYS A 215 0.07 -12.27 -11.41
N ALA A 216 1.10 -12.88 -10.83
CA ALA A 216 1.08 -14.29 -10.45
C ALA A 216 -0.02 -14.56 -9.39
N VAL A 217 -0.12 -13.71 -8.38
CA VAL A 217 -1.20 -13.80 -7.37
C VAL A 217 -2.58 -13.71 -8.04
N ARG A 218 -2.76 -12.77 -8.98
CA ARG A 218 -4.02 -12.64 -9.71
C ARG A 218 -4.34 -13.89 -10.53
N GLU A 219 -3.37 -14.48 -11.22
CA GLU A 219 -3.58 -15.68 -12.03
C GLU A 219 -3.97 -16.90 -11.18
N LEU A 220 -3.44 -17.00 -9.96
CA LEU A 220 -3.76 -18.07 -9.02
C LEU A 220 -5.17 -17.95 -8.42
N LEU A 221 -5.64 -16.73 -8.18
CA LEU A 221 -6.85 -16.46 -7.40
C LEU A 221 -8.09 -16.08 -8.24
N LYS A 222 -8.00 -16.23 -9.57
CA LYS A 222 -9.14 -16.14 -10.47
C LYS A 222 -10.19 -17.20 -10.20
#